data_AF-A0A2V8V8X1-F1
#
_entry.id   AF-A0A2V8V8X1-F1
#
_cell.length_a   1.000
_cell.length_b   1.000
_cell.length_c   1.000
_cell.angle_alpha   90.00
_cell.angle_beta   90.00
_cell.angle_gamma   90.00
#
_symmetry.space_group_name_H-M   'P 1'
#
loop_
_entity.id
_entity.type
_entity.pdbx_description
1 polymer ?
#
loop_
_entity_poly.entity_id
_entity_poly.type
_entity_poly.pdbx_seq_one_letter_code
_entity_poly.pdbx_strand_id
1 'polypeptide(L)'
;MKPWSYSIGLLILAALISAPAFTQPPPPGPAAAPQPSVKTTTEEVLLDIVVRDKKGRPITDLKPEDVTVSDNGVQQTLTSFRLVKGAEAINQTNAATPLDPLRQARLVTLAFEPLGEIDQRKMARAAAIDLINGEQGANVYYSIVVINTRLLVLQQFTKDKDALTAAIEKATGGYAGQKLMAESESIQSELRRQLGGQPGAEQSTTLLAAASQVASQNTSNGRPPAD
;
A
#
# COMPACT_ATOMS: atom_id res chain seq x y z
N MET A 1 -2.59 42.66 87.80
CA MET A 1 -1.80 43.88 87.58
C MET A 1 -0.36 43.57 87.97
N LYS A 2 0.59 43.76 87.05
CA LYS A 2 2.01 43.38 87.21
C LYS A 2 2.73 44.48 88.01
N PRO A 3 3.78 44.13 88.77
CA PRO A 3 5.01 44.90 88.58
C PRO A 3 6.18 43.98 88.25
N TRP A 4 6.89 44.37 87.20
CA TRP A 4 8.01 43.67 86.58
C TRP A 4 9.31 44.25 87.12
N SER A 5 10.19 43.37 87.60
CA SER A 5 11.50 43.69 88.16
C SER A 5 12.46 44.26 87.11
N TYR A 6 13.26 45.26 87.52
CA TYR A 6 14.51 45.65 86.84
C TYR A 6 15.70 45.02 87.57
N SER A 7 16.65 44.46 86.82
CA SER A 7 18.04 44.33 87.28
C SER A 7 18.99 44.37 86.09
N ILE A 8 20.04 45.13 86.32
CA ILE A 8 21.02 45.70 85.40
C ILE A 8 22.19 44.71 85.20
N GLY A 9 22.69 44.66 83.98
CA GLY A 9 24.13 44.49 83.72
C GLY A 9 24.62 43.07 83.46
N LEU A 10 25.13 42.81 82.26
CA LEU A 10 26.59 42.85 82.04
C LEU A 10 26.89 42.79 80.53
N LEU A 11 27.67 43.76 80.10
CA LEU A 11 28.30 43.91 78.79
C LEU A 11 29.46 42.92 78.69
N ILE A 12 29.45 41.99 77.73
CA ILE A 12 30.68 41.41 77.17
C ILE A 12 30.58 41.37 75.65
N LEU A 13 31.34 42.28 75.07
CA LEU A 13 31.72 42.38 73.67
C LEU A 13 32.69 41.22 73.36
N ALA A 14 32.25 40.23 72.57
CA ALA A 14 33.14 39.22 71.99
C ALA A 14 33.28 39.48 70.49
N ALA A 15 34.45 39.98 70.11
CA ALA A 15 34.84 40.29 68.76
C ALA A 15 35.23 39.03 67.96
N LEU A 16 34.80 39.07 66.70
CA LEU A 16 35.19 38.30 65.52
C LEU A 16 36.50 37.50 65.59
N ILE A 17 36.39 36.21 65.27
CA ILE A 17 37.36 35.51 64.42
C ILE A 17 36.56 34.76 63.34
N SER A 18 36.51 35.35 62.14
CA SER A 18 36.02 34.68 60.93
C SER A 18 37.07 33.69 60.44
N ALA A 19 36.78 32.39 60.57
CA ALA A 19 37.44 31.36 59.76
C ALA A 19 36.63 31.18 58.46
N PRO A 20 37.27 31.06 57.28
CA PRO A 20 36.54 30.69 56.08
C PRO A 20 36.13 29.22 56.21
N ALA A 21 34.84 28.97 56.44
CA ALA A 21 34.27 27.66 56.26
C ALA A 21 34.25 27.38 54.75
N PHE A 22 35.05 26.43 54.30
CA PHE A 22 34.86 25.82 52.99
C PHE A 22 33.45 25.21 52.94
N THR A 23 32.58 25.75 52.10
CA THR A 23 31.28 25.16 51.80
C THR A 23 31.49 23.86 51.03
N GLN A 24 31.37 22.72 51.72
CA GLN A 24 31.20 21.43 51.05
C GLN A 24 29.85 21.43 50.31
N PRO A 25 29.81 21.06 49.02
CA PRO A 25 28.54 20.83 48.33
C PRO A 25 27.75 19.73 49.06
N PRO A 26 26.41 19.85 49.18
CA PRO A 26 25.61 18.80 49.78
C PRO A 26 25.81 17.47 49.00
N PRO A 27 25.85 16.33 49.70
CA PRO A 27 25.94 15.04 49.02
C PRO A 27 24.76 14.88 48.05
N PRO A 28 24.95 14.22 46.89
CA PRO A 28 23.85 13.96 45.97
C PRO A 28 22.79 13.14 46.70
N GLY A 29 21.55 13.63 46.71
CA GLY A 29 20.42 12.88 47.25
C GLY A 29 20.24 11.55 46.51
N PRO A 30 19.57 10.55 47.11
CA PRO A 30 19.31 9.27 46.46
C PRO A 30 18.59 9.51 45.12
N ALA A 31 19.14 8.95 44.04
CA ALA A 31 18.49 8.97 42.74
C ALA A 31 17.07 8.37 42.86
N ALA A 32 16.07 9.10 42.38
CA ALA A 32 14.69 8.60 42.32
C ALA A 32 14.68 7.26 41.57
N ALA A 33 14.15 6.22 42.22
CA ALA A 33 13.99 4.92 41.59
C ALA A 33 13.15 5.07 40.31
N PRO A 34 13.53 4.42 39.19
CA PRO A 34 12.75 4.46 37.96
C PRO A 34 11.32 3.99 38.26
N GLN A 35 10.33 4.86 38.03
CA GLN A 35 8.94 4.46 38.17
C GLN A 35 8.64 3.33 37.16
N PRO A 36 7.92 2.28 37.57
CA PRO A 36 7.56 1.19 36.68
C PRO A 36 6.66 1.73 35.55
N SER A 37 7.21 1.84 34.34
CA SER A 37 6.43 2.15 33.14
C SER A 37 5.71 0.89 32.70
N VAL A 38 4.38 0.87 32.82
CA VAL A 38 3.55 -0.20 32.23
C VAL A 38 3.57 0.00 30.72
N LYS A 39 4.28 -0.86 30.00
CA LYS A 39 4.23 -0.92 28.54
C LYS A 39 3.08 -1.83 28.13
N THR A 40 1.92 -1.25 27.84
CA THR A 40 0.83 -1.98 27.20
C THR A 40 1.14 -2.09 25.71
N THR A 41 1.31 -3.31 25.21
CA THR A 41 1.33 -3.57 23.76
C THR A 41 -0.12 -3.82 23.35
N THR A 42 -0.69 -2.89 22.60
CA THR A 42 -2.02 -3.07 21.99
C THR A 42 -1.82 -3.58 20.58
N GLU A 43 -2.39 -4.74 20.26
CA GLU A 43 -2.43 -5.28 18.91
C GLU A 43 -3.74 -4.83 18.24
N GLU A 44 -3.63 -3.96 17.23
CA GLU A 44 -4.77 -3.52 16.42
C GLU A 44 -4.85 -4.40 15.17
N VAL A 45 -6.00 -5.05 14.96
CA VAL A 45 -6.25 -5.90 13.79
C VAL A 45 -7.19 -5.17 12.85
N LEU A 46 -6.74 -4.92 11.62
CA LEU A 46 -7.58 -4.34 10.57
C LEU A 46 -8.31 -5.45 9.82
N LEU A 47 -9.62 -5.28 9.61
CA LEU A 47 -10.46 -6.20 8.85
C LEU A 47 -11.18 -5.46 7.73
N ASP A 48 -11.00 -5.91 6.49
CA ASP A 48 -11.75 -5.43 5.33
C ASP A 48 -12.99 -6.31 5.11
N ILE A 49 -14.16 -5.70 5.06
CA ILE A 49 -15.44 -6.38 4.81
C ILE A 49 -16.16 -5.79 3.60
N VAL A 50 -16.76 -6.65 2.78
CA VAL A 50 -17.59 -6.24 1.63
C VAL A 50 -19.02 -6.72 1.87
N VAL A 51 -19.94 -5.78 2.03
CA VAL A 51 -21.36 -6.07 2.30
C VAL A 51 -22.19 -5.73 1.07
N ARG A 52 -23.07 -6.66 0.67
CA ARG A 52 -23.93 -6.53 -0.51
C ARG A 52 -25.39 -6.83 -0.17
N ASP A 53 -26.31 -6.16 -0.87
CA ASP A 53 -27.74 -6.44 -0.76
C ASP A 53 -28.12 -7.76 -1.49
N LYS A 54 -29.39 -8.17 -1.38
CA LYS A 54 -29.90 -9.38 -2.06
C LYS A 54 -29.77 -9.34 -3.59
N LYS A 55 -29.55 -8.18 -4.19
CA LYS A 55 -29.35 -7.96 -5.63
C LYS A 55 -27.86 -7.87 -5.98
N GLY A 56 -26.96 -8.08 -5.02
CA GLY A 56 -25.50 -8.03 -5.21
C GLY A 56 -24.90 -6.63 -5.20
N ARG A 57 -25.69 -5.58 -4.91
CA ARG A 57 -25.21 -4.18 -4.90
C ARG A 57 -24.49 -3.89 -3.59
N PRO A 58 -23.32 -3.22 -3.61
CA PRO A 58 -22.59 -2.89 -2.40
C PRO A 58 -23.40 -1.93 -1.52
N ILE A 59 -23.46 -2.22 -0.22
CA ILE A 59 -24.03 -1.35 0.80
C ILE A 59 -22.89 -0.46 1.30
N THR A 60 -23.04 0.87 1.15
CA THR A 60 -21.95 1.84 1.41
C THR A 60 -22.25 2.79 2.56
N ASP A 61 -23.43 2.67 3.15
CA ASP A 61 -23.98 3.50 4.22
C ASP A 61 -24.07 2.75 5.57
N LEU A 62 -23.31 1.66 5.72
CA LEU A 62 -23.19 0.94 6.98
C LEU A 62 -22.62 1.85 8.07
N LYS A 63 -23.15 1.68 9.27
CA LYS A 63 -22.68 2.36 10.47
C LYS A 63 -21.96 1.37 11.38
N PRO A 64 -21.08 1.84 12.29
CA PRO A 64 -20.43 0.96 13.26
C PRO A 64 -21.41 0.11 14.05
N GLU A 65 -22.58 0.65 14.39
CA GLU A 65 -23.65 -0.06 15.11
C GLU A 65 -24.31 -1.20 14.32
N ASP A 66 -24.13 -1.24 12.99
CA ASP A 66 -24.64 -2.32 12.14
C ASP A 66 -23.70 -3.55 12.11
N VAL A 67 -22.52 -3.45 12.74
CA VAL A 67 -21.46 -4.46 12.69
C VAL A 67 -21.08 -4.95 14.09
N THR A 68 -21.09 -6.27 14.28
CA THR A 68 -20.57 -6.91 15.49
C THR A 68 -19.43 -7.83 15.12
N VAL A 69 -18.26 -7.61 15.72
CA VAL A 69 -17.09 -8.49 15.58
C VAL A 69 -16.96 -9.31 16.86
N SER A 70 -16.79 -10.62 16.72
CA SER A 70 -16.49 -11.52 17.83
C SER A 70 -15.32 -12.41 17.48
N ASP A 71 -14.50 -12.70 18.50
CA ASP A 71 -13.41 -13.66 18.42
C ASP A 71 -13.62 -14.73 19.48
N ASN A 72 -13.63 -16.00 19.06
CA ASN A 72 -13.94 -17.16 19.91
C ASN A 72 -15.22 -17.00 20.75
N GLY A 73 -16.23 -16.33 20.19
CA GLY A 73 -17.52 -16.08 20.87
C GLY A 73 -17.52 -14.87 21.83
N VAL A 74 -16.40 -14.18 22.00
CA VAL A 74 -16.29 -12.94 22.78
C VAL A 74 -16.39 -11.73 21.85
N GLN A 75 -17.32 -10.81 22.13
CA GLN A 75 -17.48 -9.59 21.34
C GLN A 75 -16.27 -8.66 21.51
N GLN A 76 -15.74 -8.20 20.39
CA GLN A 76 -14.61 -7.27 20.33
C GLN A 76 -15.11 -5.85 20.13
N THR A 77 -14.40 -4.88 20.73
CA THR A 77 -14.71 -3.46 20.56
C THR A 77 -14.16 -2.95 19.22
N LEU A 78 -15.01 -2.31 18.43
CA LEU A 78 -14.61 -1.65 17.19
C LEU A 78 -13.91 -0.32 17.50
N THR A 79 -12.65 -0.19 17.12
CA THR A 79 -11.83 1.02 17.36
C THR A 79 -11.92 2.04 16.22
N SER A 80 -12.12 1.57 14.99
CA SER A 80 -12.20 2.38 13.78
C SER A 80 -13.17 1.74 12.78
N PHE A 81 -13.89 2.59 12.04
CA PHE A 81 -14.79 2.15 10.97
C PHE A 81 -14.79 3.20 9.87
N ARG A 82 -14.57 2.76 8.62
CA ARG A 82 -14.58 3.65 7.46
C ARG A 82 -14.96 2.90 6.20
N LEU A 83 -15.53 3.62 5.24
CA LEU A 83 -15.70 3.12 3.87
C LEU A 83 -14.35 3.19 3.15
N VAL A 84 -13.91 2.07 2.58
CA VAL A 84 -12.71 1.99 1.74
C VAL A 84 -13.13 1.90 0.28
N LYS A 85 -12.57 2.79 -0.56
CA LYS A 85 -12.81 2.80 -2.03
C LYS A 85 -11.53 2.40 -2.76
N GLY A 86 -11.66 1.78 -3.94
CA GLY A 86 -10.53 1.20 -4.70
C GLY A 86 -9.43 2.18 -5.20
N ALA A 87 -9.54 3.46 -4.89
CA ALA A 87 -8.54 4.50 -5.16
C ALA A 87 -7.65 4.83 -3.95
N GLU A 88 -7.87 4.20 -2.80
CA GLU A 88 -7.14 4.44 -1.55
C GLU A 88 -6.25 3.24 -1.20
N ALA A 89 -5.01 3.50 -0.81
CA ALA A 89 -4.15 2.49 -0.19
C ALA A 89 -4.22 2.70 1.33
N ILE A 90 -4.43 1.60 2.08
CA ILE A 90 -4.36 1.62 3.54
C ILE A 90 -2.89 1.42 3.93
N ASN A 91 -2.26 2.47 4.45
CA ASN A 91 -0.96 2.31 5.11
C ASN A 91 -1.15 1.80 6.53
N GLN A 92 -0.08 1.23 7.11
CA GLN A 92 -0.04 0.71 8.50
C GLN A 92 -0.44 1.74 9.58
N THR A 93 -0.58 3.02 9.22
CA THR A 93 -0.98 4.12 10.10
C THR A 93 -2.46 4.51 9.94
N ASN A 94 -3.31 3.68 9.33
CA ASN A 94 -4.74 3.95 9.06
C ASN A 94 -5.01 5.20 8.18
N ALA A 95 -3.98 5.82 7.62
CA ALA A 95 -4.10 7.00 6.77
C ALA A 95 -4.45 6.60 5.33
N ALA A 96 -5.51 7.21 4.79
CA ALA A 96 -5.83 7.11 3.37
C ALA A 96 -4.80 7.91 2.57
N THR A 97 -3.90 7.23 1.86
CA THR A 97 -3.14 7.88 0.80
C THR A 97 -3.86 7.66 -0.52
N PRO A 98 -4.17 8.73 -1.27
CA PRO A 98 -4.58 8.60 -2.66
C PRO A 98 -3.50 7.82 -3.41
N LEU A 99 -3.88 6.77 -4.13
CA LEU A 99 -2.92 6.15 -5.05
C LEU A 99 -2.55 7.18 -6.11
N ASP A 100 -1.25 7.43 -6.28
CA ASP A 100 -0.74 8.24 -7.38
C ASP A 100 -1.11 7.54 -8.69
N PRO A 101 -2.09 8.06 -9.45
CA PRO A 101 -2.53 7.40 -10.67
C PRO A 101 -1.34 7.32 -11.65
N LEU A 102 -0.52 8.36 -11.74
CA LEU A 102 0.52 8.48 -12.76
C LEU A 102 1.65 7.48 -12.58
N ARG A 103 1.83 6.93 -11.37
CA ARG A 103 2.93 6.00 -11.05
C ARG A 103 2.53 4.53 -10.98
N GLN A 104 1.25 4.20 -10.92
CA GLN A 104 0.79 2.82 -10.76
C GLN A 104 -0.20 2.43 -11.86
N ALA A 105 0.34 2.12 -13.05
CA ALA A 105 -0.42 1.38 -14.05
C ALA A 105 -0.78 0.00 -13.48
N ARG A 106 -2.09 -0.27 -13.34
CA ARG A 106 -2.61 -1.55 -12.87
C ARG A 106 -2.96 -2.41 -14.08
N LEU A 107 -2.15 -3.42 -14.34
CA LEU A 107 -2.36 -4.35 -15.45
C LEU A 107 -3.15 -5.56 -14.96
N VAL A 108 -4.30 -5.82 -15.55
CA VAL A 108 -5.15 -6.97 -15.23
C VAL A 108 -5.38 -7.82 -16.48
N THR A 109 -5.08 -9.11 -16.41
CA THR A 109 -5.32 -10.04 -17.51
C THR A 109 -6.51 -10.92 -17.17
N LEU A 110 -7.57 -10.87 -17.99
CA LEU A 110 -8.68 -11.80 -17.89
C LEU A 110 -8.38 -12.99 -18.82
N ALA A 111 -8.22 -14.17 -18.21
CA ALA A 111 -7.98 -15.40 -18.93
C ALA A 111 -9.25 -16.27 -18.95
N PHE A 112 -9.63 -16.71 -20.14
CA PHE A 112 -10.79 -17.56 -20.35
C PHE A 112 -10.37 -18.95 -20.79
N GLU A 113 -10.96 -19.99 -20.21
CA GLU A 113 -10.89 -21.34 -20.73
C GLU A 113 -12.07 -21.59 -21.70
N PRO A 114 -11.93 -22.47 -22.71
CA PRO A 114 -13.07 -22.92 -23.51
C PRO A 114 -14.13 -23.62 -22.66
N LEU A 115 -15.21 -22.92 -22.32
CA LEU A 115 -16.34 -23.49 -21.59
C LEU A 115 -17.29 -24.24 -22.55
N GLY A 116 -17.60 -25.50 -22.25
CA GLY A 116 -18.46 -26.37 -23.06
C GLY A 116 -19.93 -25.98 -23.02
N GLU A 117 -20.45 -25.66 -21.83
CA GLU A 117 -21.86 -25.32 -21.61
C GLU A 117 -22.19 -23.88 -22.02
N ILE A 118 -23.30 -23.70 -22.73
CA ILE A 118 -23.77 -22.39 -23.21
C ILE A 118 -24.02 -21.43 -22.05
N ASP A 119 -24.65 -21.90 -20.98
CA ASP A 119 -25.02 -21.03 -19.86
C ASP A 119 -23.80 -20.58 -19.05
N GLN A 120 -22.81 -21.45 -18.88
CA GLN A 120 -21.53 -21.06 -18.27
C GLN A 120 -20.82 -19.97 -19.10
N ARG A 121 -20.82 -20.11 -20.45
CA ARG A 121 -20.27 -19.07 -21.34
C ARG A 121 -21.00 -17.74 -21.20
N LYS A 122 -22.33 -17.75 -21.13
CA LYS A 122 -23.14 -16.53 -20.93
C LYS A 122 -22.86 -15.89 -19.58
N MET A 123 -22.77 -16.67 -18.51
CA MET A 123 -22.44 -16.16 -17.18
C MET A 123 -21.03 -15.56 -17.14
N ALA A 124 -20.03 -16.26 -17.68
CA ALA A 124 -18.65 -15.75 -17.75
C ALA A 124 -18.55 -14.45 -18.56
N ARG A 125 -19.28 -14.37 -19.67
CA ARG A 125 -19.38 -13.15 -20.49
C ARG A 125 -19.97 -12.00 -19.69
N ALA A 126 -21.14 -12.21 -19.08
CA ALA A 126 -21.82 -11.18 -18.31
C ALA A 126 -20.94 -10.69 -17.15
N ALA A 127 -20.36 -11.61 -16.37
CA ALA A 127 -19.50 -11.27 -15.24
C ALA A 127 -18.24 -10.48 -15.67
N ALA A 128 -17.62 -10.85 -16.79
CA ALA A 128 -16.45 -10.15 -17.30
C ALA A 128 -16.79 -8.75 -17.85
N ILE A 129 -17.92 -8.61 -18.54
CA ILE A 129 -18.42 -7.31 -19.02
C ILE A 129 -18.76 -6.41 -17.84
N ASP A 130 -19.45 -6.93 -16.83
CA ASP A 130 -19.77 -6.19 -15.61
C ASP A 130 -18.50 -5.77 -14.86
N LEU A 131 -17.48 -6.63 -14.80
CA LEU A 131 -16.19 -6.30 -14.21
C LEU A 131 -15.54 -5.12 -14.93
N ILE A 132 -15.41 -5.16 -16.26
CA ILE A 132 -14.75 -4.06 -16.98
C ILE A 132 -15.59 -2.78 -16.95
N ASN A 133 -16.91 -2.85 -16.81
CA ASN A 133 -17.79 -1.68 -16.75
C ASN A 133 -17.98 -1.11 -15.34
N GLY A 134 -17.65 -1.88 -14.30
CA GLY A 134 -17.73 -1.44 -12.90
C GLY A 134 -16.79 -0.27 -12.58
N GLU A 135 -16.98 0.33 -11.40
CA GLU A 135 -16.07 1.36 -10.88
C GLU A 135 -14.68 0.77 -10.65
N GLN A 136 -13.78 1.02 -11.60
CA GLN A 136 -12.38 0.68 -11.48
C GLN A 136 -11.63 1.84 -10.83
N GLY A 137 -10.64 1.52 -10.00
CA GLY A 137 -9.70 2.51 -9.53
C GLY A 137 -8.99 3.20 -10.70
N ALA A 138 -8.34 4.34 -10.45
CA ALA A 138 -7.60 5.03 -11.50
C ALA A 138 -6.52 4.13 -12.12
N ASN A 139 -6.31 4.29 -13.43
CA ASN A 139 -5.23 3.67 -14.22
C ASN A 139 -5.16 2.14 -14.26
N VAL A 140 -6.33 1.49 -14.35
CA VAL A 140 -6.44 0.07 -14.68
C VAL A 140 -6.50 -0.15 -16.20
N TYR A 141 -5.71 -1.10 -16.69
CA TYR A 141 -5.69 -1.57 -18.08
C TYR A 141 -5.97 -3.07 -18.09
N TYR A 142 -6.85 -3.50 -18.98
CA TYR A 142 -7.20 -4.91 -19.12
C TYR A 142 -6.61 -5.50 -20.39
N SER A 143 -6.19 -6.76 -20.32
CA SER A 143 -5.93 -7.60 -21.48
C SER A 143 -6.83 -8.83 -21.43
N ILE A 144 -7.20 -9.35 -22.59
CA ILE A 144 -8.07 -10.54 -22.70
C ILE A 144 -7.30 -11.64 -23.41
N VAL A 145 -7.22 -12.81 -22.76
CA VAL A 145 -6.55 -13.99 -23.29
C VAL A 145 -7.45 -15.21 -23.18
N VAL A 146 -7.23 -16.20 -24.04
CA VAL A 146 -7.84 -17.53 -23.95
C VAL A 146 -6.74 -18.55 -23.67
N ILE A 147 -6.96 -19.41 -22.69
CA ILE A 147 -6.08 -20.52 -22.35
C ILE A 147 -6.74 -21.81 -22.82
N ASN A 148 -6.14 -22.45 -23.82
CA ASN A 148 -6.47 -23.81 -24.23
C ASN A 148 -5.17 -24.63 -24.23
N THR A 149 -4.87 -25.40 -25.27
CA THR A 149 -3.55 -26.04 -25.49
C THR A 149 -2.40 -25.03 -25.61
N ARG A 150 -2.71 -23.75 -25.81
CA ARG A 150 -1.77 -22.63 -25.81
C ARG A 150 -2.48 -21.35 -25.33
N LEU A 151 -1.70 -20.36 -24.93
CA LEU A 151 -2.19 -19.01 -24.60
C LEU A 151 -2.42 -18.23 -25.89
N LEU A 152 -3.64 -17.75 -26.09
CA LEU A 152 -4.06 -16.90 -27.21
C LEU A 152 -4.38 -15.50 -26.68
N VAL A 153 -3.75 -14.49 -27.24
CA VAL A 153 -4.05 -13.08 -26.92
C VAL A 153 -5.16 -12.59 -27.84
N LEU A 154 -6.27 -12.12 -27.28
CA LEU A 154 -7.37 -11.54 -28.06
C LEU A 154 -7.39 -10.02 -28.01
N GLN A 155 -6.86 -9.43 -26.94
CA GLN A 155 -6.77 -7.99 -26.76
C GLN A 155 -5.57 -7.65 -25.88
N GLN A 156 -4.70 -6.76 -26.37
CA GLN A 156 -3.61 -6.17 -25.60
C GLN A 156 -4.13 -5.20 -24.53
N PHE A 157 -3.29 -4.85 -23.55
CA PHE A 157 -3.63 -3.91 -22.49
C PHE A 157 -4.20 -2.61 -23.03
N THR A 158 -5.46 -2.34 -22.67
CA THR A 158 -6.17 -1.13 -23.09
C THR A 158 -7.16 -0.68 -22.00
N LYS A 159 -7.58 0.57 -22.10
CA LYS A 159 -8.72 1.14 -21.36
C LYS A 159 -10.00 1.15 -22.18
N ASP A 160 -9.91 0.90 -23.48
CA ASP A 160 -11.03 0.89 -24.41
C ASP A 160 -12.02 -0.23 -24.06
N LYS A 161 -13.19 0.16 -23.56
CA LYS A 161 -14.22 -0.78 -23.09
C LYS A 161 -14.89 -1.53 -24.24
N ASP A 162 -14.98 -0.92 -25.42
CA ASP A 162 -15.60 -1.56 -26.58
C ASP A 162 -14.67 -2.64 -27.13
N ALA A 163 -13.37 -2.34 -27.24
CA ALA A 163 -12.36 -3.33 -27.62
C ALA A 163 -12.31 -4.51 -26.65
N LEU A 164 -12.40 -4.25 -25.34
CA LEU A 164 -12.44 -5.28 -24.31
C LEU A 164 -13.72 -6.12 -24.38
N THR A 165 -14.88 -5.48 -24.56
CA THR A 165 -16.17 -6.17 -24.69
C THR A 165 -16.16 -7.11 -25.89
N ALA A 166 -15.72 -6.63 -27.05
CA ALA A 166 -15.60 -7.45 -28.26
C ALA A 166 -14.66 -8.66 -28.07
N ALA A 167 -13.54 -8.46 -27.36
CA ALA A 167 -12.62 -9.56 -27.06
C ALA A 167 -13.20 -10.58 -26.07
N ILE A 168 -13.97 -10.14 -25.07
CA ILE A 168 -14.69 -11.02 -24.13
C ILE A 168 -15.76 -11.83 -24.87
N GLU A 169 -16.52 -11.22 -25.78
CA GLU A 169 -17.50 -11.92 -26.61
C GLU A 169 -16.85 -13.01 -27.46
N LYS A 170 -15.69 -12.73 -28.07
CA LYS A 170 -14.89 -13.72 -28.79
C LYS A 170 -14.40 -14.83 -27.87
N ALA A 171 -13.84 -14.49 -26.70
CA ALA A 171 -13.34 -15.45 -25.72
C ALA A 171 -14.42 -16.42 -25.23
N THR A 172 -15.65 -15.92 -25.11
CA THR A 172 -16.82 -16.66 -24.62
C THR A 172 -17.73 -17.15 -25.76
N GLY A 173 -17.28 -17.08 -27.01
CA GLY A 173 -18.04 -17.49 -28.18
C GLY A 173 -18.16 -19.01 -28.36
N GLY A 174 -17.33 -19.79 -27.64
CA GLY A 174 -17.21 -21.24 -27.78
C GLY A 174 -15.92 -21.64 -28.51
N TYR A 175 -15.87 -22.87 -29.02
CA TYR A 175 -14.70 -23.42 -29.70
C TYR A 175 -14.47 -22.79 -31.08
N ALA A 176 -13.90 -21.58 -31.10
CA ALA A 176 -13.45 -20.88 -32.31
C ALA A 176 -11.93 -20.98 -32.49
N GLY A 177 -11.32 -22.09 -32.07
CA GLY A 177 -9.87 -22.25 -31.90
C GLY A 177 -9.05 -21.75 -33.10
N GLN A 178 -9.41 -22.14 -34.33
CA GLN A 178 -8.65 -21.77 -35.52
C GLN A 178 -8.72 -20.27 -35.87
N LYS A 179 -9.86 -19.61 -35.63
CA LYS A 179 -10.01 -18.17 -35.85
C LYS A 179 -9.24 -17.35 -34.80
N LEU A 180 -9.37 -17.75 -33.53
CA LEU A 180 -8.69 -17.08 -32.41
C LEU A 180 -7.16 -17.23 -32.51
N MET A 181 -6.69 -18.33 -33.08
CA MET A 181 -5.26 -18.57 -33.33
C MET A 181 -4.64 -17.55 -34.29
N ALA A 182 -5.27 -17.32 -35.45
CA ALA A 182 -4.76 -16.37 -36.44
C ALA A 182 -4.78 -14.93 -35.92
N GLU A 183 -5.85 -14.54 -35.20
CA GLU A 183 -5.94 -13.22 -34.57
C GLU A 183 -4.90 -13.03 -33.45
N SER A 184 -4.64 -14.07 -32.64
CA SER A 184 -3.60 -13.98 -31.61
C SER A 184 -2.20 -13.83 -32.18
N GLU A 185 -1.90 -14.48 -33.30
CA GLU A 185 -0.59 -14.41 -33.94
C GLU A 185 -0.35 -13.02 -34.56
N SER A 186 -1.38 -12.41 -35.15
CA SER A 186 -1.29 -11.04 -35.64
C SER A 186 -1.07 -10.03 -34.50
N ILE A 187 -1.77 -10.18 -33.38
CA ILE A 187 -1.58 -9.31 -32.20
C ILE A 187 -0.17 -9.47 -31.62
N GLN A 188 0.32 -10.71 -31.49
CA GLN A 188 1.67 -10.97 -30.98
C GLN A 188 2.76 -10.44 -31.92
N SER A 189 2.58 -10.56 -33.23
CA SER A 189 3.54 -10.04 -34.21
C SER A 189 3.59 -8.51 -34.20
N GLU A 190 2.44 -7.84 -34.09
CA GLU A 190 2.35 -6.38 -33.91
C GLU A 190 3.05 -5.94 -32.62
N LEU A 191 2.76 -6.61 -31.50
CA LEU A 191 3.40 -6.32 -30.22
C LEU A 191 4.92 -6.51 -30.29
N ARG A 192 5.39 -7.56 -30.96
CA ARG A 192 6.82 -7.80 -31.18
C ARG A 192 7.45 -6.73 -32.07
N ARG A 193 6.74 -6.21 -33.08
CA ARG A 193 7.21 -5.09 -33.89
C ARG A 193 7.35 -3.81 -33.07
N GLN A 194 6.38 -3.55 -32.18
CA GLN A 194 6.39 -2.39 -31.29
C GLN A 194 7.47 -2.49 -30.19
N LEU A 195 7.75 -3.69 -29.69
CA LEU A 195 8.75 -3.94 -28.65
C LEU A 195 10.18 -4.13 -29.18
N GLY A 196 10.42 -3.98 -30.49
CA GLY A 196 11.77 -4.12 -31.06
C GLY A 196 12.31 -5.56 -31.04
N GLY A 197 11.54 -6.52 -31.55
CA GLY A 197 12.07 -7.69 -32.28
C GLY A 197 12.98 -8.72 -31.58
N GLN A 198 13.36 -8.62 -30.31
CA GLN A 198 14.33 -9.54 -29.68
C GLN A 198 13.68 -10.44 -28.61
N PRO A 199 13.92 -11.77 -28.59
CA PRO A 199 13.53 -12.63 -27.46
C PRO A 199 14.25 -12.20 -26.17
N GLY A 200 13.49 -12.08 -25.08
CA GLY A 200 13.87 -11.45 -23.80
C GLY A 200 15.02 -12.07 -23.00
N ALA A 201 15.84 -12.94 -23.58
CA ALA A 201 17.05 -13.47 -22.94
C ALA A 201 18.29 -12.58 -23.16
N GLU A 202 18.34 -11.80 -24.25
CA GLU A 202 19.52 -11.00 -24.59
C GLU A 202 19.48 -9.57 -24.04
N GLN A 203 18.30 -9.04 -23.69
CA GLN A 203 18.17 -7.66 -23.19
C GLN A 203 18.89 -7.43 -21.85
N SER A 204 18.92 -8.41 -20.96
CA SER A 204 19.65 -8.29 -19.70
C SER A 204 21.15 -8.10 -19.91
N THR A 205 21.72 -8.81 -20.89
CA THR A 205 23.15 -8.75 -21.22
C THR A 205 23.49 -7.47 -21.98
N THR A 206 22.64 -7.06 -22.92
CA THR A 206 22.87 -5.85 -23.73
C THR A 206 22.67 -4.57 -22.92
N LEU A 207 21.71 -4.52 -21.99
CA LEU A 207 21.53 -3.38 -21.08
C LEU A 207 22.66 -3.28 -20.05
N LEU A 208 23.18 -4.41 -19.55
CA LEU A 208 24.32 -4.41 -18.63
C LEU A 208 25.64 -4.03 -19.35
N ALA A 209 25.83 -4.47 -20.59
CA ALA A 209 26.96 -4.07 -21.42
C ALA A 209 26.90 -2.58 -21.81
N ALA A 210 25.73 -2.08 -22.20
CA ALA A 210 25.51 -0.67 -22.49
C ALA A 210 25.73 0.21 -21.25
N ALA A 211 25.24 -0.21 -20.08
CA ALA A 211 25.48 0.50 -18.82
C ALA A 211 26.97 0.54 -18.44
N SER A 212 27.71 -0.54 -18.71
CA SER A 212 29.16 -0.62 -18.45
C SER A 212 29.99 0.27 -19.40
N GLN A 213 29.57 0.39 -20.66
CA GLN A 213 30.20 1.30 -21.63
C GLN A 213 29.94 2.77 -21.31
N VAL A 214 28.72 3.13 -20.92
CA VAL A 214 28.38 4.50 -20.51
C VAL A 214 29.12 4.89 -19.22
N ALA A 215 29.24 3.96 -18.26
CA ALA A 215 30.02 4.18 -17.04
C ALA A 215 31.53 4.37 -17.31
N SER A 216 32.07 3.73 -18.35
CA SER A 216 33.49 3.85 -18.73
C SER A 216 33.79 5.13 -19.53
N GLN A 217 32.82 5.66 -20.27
CA GLN A 217 32.99 6.93 -21.00
C GLN A 217 32.85 8.16 -20.11
N ASN A 218 32.10 8.05 -19.00
CA ASN A 218 31.87 9.18 -18.11
C ASN A 218 33.02 9.45 -17.12
N THR A 219 34.00 8.53 -17.01
CA THR A 219 35.19 8.71 -16.16
C THR A 219 36.38 9.33 -16.91
N SER A 220 36.38 9.33 -18.26
CA SER A 220 37.45 9.97 -19.04
C SER A 220 37.21 11.46 -19.33
N ASN A 221 35.96 11.92 -19.27
CA ASN A 221 35.59 13.30 -19.64
C ASN A 221 35.53 14.27 -18.44
N GLY A 222 35.92 13.81 -17.23
CA GLY A 222 35.79 14.56 -15.99
C GLY A 222 37.07 15.21 -15.45
N ARG A 223 38.08 15.49 -16.28
CA ARG A 223 39.25 16.29 -15.85
C ARG A 223 39.11 17.73 -16.35
N PRO A 224 38.76 18.70 -15.50
CA PRO A 224 38.74 20.11 -15.91
C PRO A 224 40.19 20.56 -16.23
N PRO A 225 40.40 21.39 -17.27
CA PRO A 225 41.70 22.00 -17.51
C PRO A 225 42.04 22.94 -16.34
N ALA A 226 43.25 22.78 -15.82
CA ALA A 226 43.84 23.70 -14.87
C ALA A 226 44.58 24.81 -15.65
N ASP A 227 44.39 26.03 -15.16
CA ASP A 227 44.96 27.33 -15.58
C ASP A 227 44.54 27.90 -16.95
#